data_AF-A0A938VA06-F1
#
_entry.id   AF-A0A938VA06-F1
#
_cell.length_a   1.000
_cell.length_b   1.000
_cell.length_c   1.000
_cell.angle_alpha   90.00
_cell.angle_beta   90.00
_cell.angle_gamma   90.00
#
_symmetry.space_group_name_H-M   'P 1'
#
loop_
_entity.id
_entity.type
_entity.pdbx_description
1 polymer ?
#
loop_
_entity_poly.entity_id
_entity_poly.type
_entity_poly.pdbx_seq_one_letter_code
_entity_poly.pdbx_strand_id
1 'polypeptide(L)'
;MNPRYSNIESMTPDEKFKAVSALKDKLEENFVALGQLFSEIKRTKIFRFKGYENFKDFIEAEYNFNNALASKLGQVFDLYINEMDMDEETVKAIGMDRLQMIRPFVAKAPWETREEWTDKAQEMPANELRSHIKDLRKQQREADMDMKEILTGQYMERMLTWFNCSQKELNFKLALFFQDADLNDIGKVIRERQRQFETETQKTSEAYAKP
;
A
#
# COMPACT_ATOMS: atom_id res chain seq x y z
N MET A 1 -9.44 14.60 -39.12
CA MET A 1 -10.56 13.72 -38.71
C MET A 1 -10.90 14.08 -37.27
N ASN A 2 -12.04 14.74 -37.04
CA ASN A 2 -12.52 15.03 -35.69
C ASN A 2 -12.97 13.72 -35.02
N PRO A 3 -12.71 13.53 -33.71
CA PRO A 3 -13.29 12.40 -33.01
C PRO A 3 -14.81 12.56 -33.05
N ARG A 4 -15.50 11.52 -33.54
CA ARG A 4 -16.93 11.35 -33.30
C ARG A 4 -17.11 11.24 -31.79
N TYR A 5 -17.44 12.34 -31.14
CA TYR A 5 -18.23 12.23 -29.92
C TYR A 5 -19.49 11.48 -30.34
N SER A 6 -19.58 10.20 -30.01
CA SER A 6 -20.84 9.47 -30.09
C SER A 6 -21.88 10.33 -29.37
N ASN A 7 -23.09 10.47 -29.91
CA ASN A 7 -24.19 11.15 -29.22
C ASN A 7 -24.58 10.31 -27.99
N ILE A 8 -23.74 10.32 -26.95
CA ILE A 8 -23.96 9.62 -25.70
C ILE A 8 -25.24 10.15 -25.04
N GLU A 9 -25.58 11.42 -25.28
CA GLU A 9 -26.82 12.03 -24.82
C GLU A 9 -28.08 11.37 -25.39
N SER A 10 -28.04 10.84 -26.61
CA SER A 10 -29.19 10.17 -27.24
C SER A 10 -29.29 8.67 -26.92
N MET A 11 -28.29 8.10 -26.24
CA MET A 11 -28.31 6.67 -25.88
C MET A 11 -29.23 6.43 -24.69
N THR A 12 -29.98 5.35 -24.75
CA THR A 12 -30.74 4.81 -23.61
C THR A 12 -29.78 4.36 -22.48
N PRO A 13 -30.26 4.24 -21.23
CA PRO A 13 -29.45 3.73 -20.13
C PRO A 13 -28.79 2.37 -20.44
N ASP A 14 -29.52 1.43 -21.04
CA ASP A 14 -29.01 0.09 -21.37
C ASP A 14 -27.91 0.14 -22.45
N GLU A 15 -28.06 1.00 -23.45
CA GLU A 15 -27.02 1.20 -24.46
C GLU A 15 -25.76 1.82 -23.84
N LYS A 16 -25.92 2.73 -22.87
CA LYS A 16 -24.79 3.30 -22.13
C LYS A 16 -24.06 2.21 -21.33
N PHE A 17 -24.78 1.34 -20.61
CA PHE A 17 -24.16 0.24 -19.87
C PHE A 17 -23.44 -0.75 -20.78
N LYS A 18 -24.04 -1.11 -21.93
CA LYS A 18 -23.37 -1.96 -22.94
C LYS A 18 -22.12 -1.31 -23.50
N ALA A 19 -22.16 0.00 -23.79
CA ALA A 19 -20.99 0.73 -24.27
C ALA A 19 -19.88 0.81 -23.22
N VAL A 20 -20.22 0.99 -21.94
CA VAL A 20 -19.26 0.92 -20.83
C VAL A 20 -18.60 -0.45 -20.78
N SER A 21 -19.38 -1.54 -20.85
CA SER A 21 -18.83 -2.91 -20.86
C SER A 21 -17.86 -3.12 -22.02
N ALA A 22 -18.27 -2.77 -23.25
CA ALA A 22 -17.43 -2.97 -24.43
C ALA A 22 -16.13 -2.13 -24.41
N LEU A 23 -16.17 -0.92 -23.84
CA LEU A 23 -14.97 -0.09 -23.66
C LEU A 23 -14.07 -0.64 -22.54
N LYS A 24 -14.66 -1.17 -21.47
CA LYS A 24 -13.95 -1.83 -20.37
C LYS A 24 -13.21 -3.07 -20.87
N ASP A 25 -13.83 -3.92 -21.67
CA ASP A 25 -13.18 -5.12 -22.22
C ASP A 25 -11.98 -4.76 -23.12
N LYS A 26 -12.13 -3.72 -23.95
CA LYS A 26 -10.99 -3.18 -24.74
C LYS A 26 -9.89 -2.62 -23.87
N LEU A 27 -10.22 -1.96 -22.77
CA LEU A 27 -9.21 -1.46 -21.83
C LEU A 27 -8.45 -2.63 -21.19
N GLU A 28 -9.16 -3.72 -20.89
CA GLU A 28 -8.61 -4.95 -20.32
C GLU A 28 -7.62 -5.64 -21.26
N GLU A 29 -8.00 -5.81 -22.52
CA GLU A 29 -7.12 -6.33 -23.56
C GLU A 29 -5.85 -5.47 -23.71
N ASN A 30 -6.02 -4.16 -23.76
CA ASN A 30 -4.90 -3.26 -24.01
C ASN A 30 -3.96 -3.16 -22.81
N PHE A 31 -4.41 -3.29 -21.56
CA PHE A 31 -3.50 -3.13 -20.41
C PHE A 31 -2.48 -4.26 -20.34
N VAL A 32 -2.88 -5.51 -20.64
CA VAL A 32 -1.95 -6.64 -20.63
C VAL A 32 -0.92 -6.48 -21.75
N ALA A 33 -1.38 -6.21 -22.98
CA ALA A 33 -0.51 -6.00 -24.13
C ALA A 33 0.45 -4.81 -23.94
N LEU A 34 -0.04 -3.69 -23.41
CA LEU A 34 0.81 -2.55 -23.06
C LEU A 34 1.80 -2.89 -21.95
N GLY A 35 1.39 -3.65 -20.94
CA GLY A 35 2.27 -4.13 -19.88
C GLY A 35 3.42 -4.96 -20.42
N GLN A 36 3.14 -5.90 -21.32
CA GLN A 36 4.14 -6.70 -22.02
C GLN A 36 5.11 -5.84 -22.82
N LEU A 37 4.60 -4.94 -23.67
CA LEU A 37 5.44 -4.06 -24.49
C LEU A 37 6.31 -3.14 -23.64
N PHE A 38 5.74 -2.53 -22.60
CA PHE A 38 6.49 -1.64 -21.71
C PHE A 38 7.54 -2.38 -20.90
N SER A 39 7.24 -3.58 -20.39
CA SER A 39 8.23 -4.43 -19.75
C SER A 39 9.39 -4.73 -20.70
N GLU A 40 9.08 -5.18 -21.92
CA GLU A 40 10.10 -5.58 -22.89
C GLU A 40 10.98 -4.40 -23.32
N ILE A 41 10.36 -3.26 -23.68
CA ILE A 41 11.09 -2.04 -24.06
C ILE A 41 12.01 -1.58 -22.94
N LYS A 42 11.54 -1.64 -21.69
CA LYS A 42 12.32 -1.22 -20.52
C LYS A 42 13.48 -2.18 -20.24
N ARG A 43 13.26 -3.49 -20.32
CA ARG A 43 14.26 -4.56 -20.12
C ARG A 43 15.36 -4.51 -21.16
N THR A 44 14.99 -4.41 -22.42
CA THR A 44 15.91 -4.38 -23.58
C THR A 44 16.53 -3.00 -23.82
N LYS A 45 16.00 -1.95 -23.17
CA LYS A 45 16.40 -0.55 -23.35
C LYS A 45 16.26 -0.07 -24.80
N ILE A 46 15.28 -0.59 -25.55
CA ILE A 46 15.05 -0.25 -26.97
C ILE A 46 14.81 1.26 -27.17
N PHE A 47 14.30 1.97 -26.15
CA PHE A 47 14.15 3.42 -26.19
C PHE A 47 15.45 4.19 -26.51
N ARG A 48 16.63 3.59 -26.26
CA ARG A 48 17.93 4.16 -26.64
C ARG A 48 18.15 4.24 -28.15
N PHE A 49 17.54 3.36 -28.94
CA PHE A 49 17.58 3.45 -30.41
C PHE A 49 16.90 4.72 -30.93
N LYS A 50 15.98 5.29 -30.14
CA LYS A 50 15.32 6.57 -30.42
C LYS A 50 16.03 7.76 -29.78
N GLY A 51 17.22 7.58 -29.20
CA GLY A 51 18.03 8.64 -28.61
C GLY A 51 17.66 9.04 -27.17
N TYR A 52 16.78 8.30 -26.50
CA TYR A 52 16.39 8.58 -25.11
C TYR A 52 17.32 7.89 -24.12
N GLU A 53 17.70 8.59 -23.04
CA GLU A 53 18.57 8.04 -21.99
C GLU A 53 17.86 7.07 -21.06
N ASN A 54 16.57 7.33 -20.80
CA ASN A 54 15.74 6.58 -19.88
C ASN A 54 14.32 6.35 -20.44
N PHE A 55 13.65 5.33 -19.92
CA PHE A 55 12.32 4.92 -20.38
C PHE A 55 11.25 5.98 -20.12
N LYS A 56 11.37 6.75 -19.03
CA LYS A 56 10.39 7.77 -18.65
C LYS A 56 10.29 8.84 -19.74
N ASP A 57 11.42 9.43 -20.12
CA ASP A 57 11.44 10.51 -21.10
C ASP A 57 10.93 10.03 -22.46
N PHE A 58 11.27 8.79 -22.83
CA PHE A 58 10.78 8.15 -24.05
C PHE A 58 9.25 8.06 -24.10
N ILE A 59 8.60 7.52 -23.06
CA ILE A 59 7.15 7.30 -23.11
C ILE A 59 6.36 8.60 -22.95
N GLU A 60 6.89 9.56 -22.19
CA GLU A 60 6.26 10.85 -21.98
C GLU A 60 6.37 11.70 -23.26
N ALA A 61 7.52 11.71 -23.93
CA ALA A 61 7.71 12.50 -25.15
C ALA A 61 7.04 11.90 -26.39
N GLU A 62 7.18 10.58 -26.63
CA GLU A 62 6.72 9.95 -27.88
C GLU A 62 5.23 9.58 -27.85
N TYR A 63 4.71 9.23 -26.68
CA TYR A 63 3.36 8.68 -26.54
C TYR A 63 2.47 9.48 -25.60
N ASN A 64 2.98 10.56 -24.99
CA ASN A 64 2.26 11.34 -23.98
C ASN A 64 1.69 10.45 -22.86
N PHE A 65 2.45 9.41 -22.50
CA PHE A 65 1.99 8.38 -21.57
C PHE A 65 2.62 8.58 -20.19
N ASN A 66 1.80 8.48 -19.14
CA ASN A 66 2.26 8.66 -17.76
C ASN A 66 3.20 7.51 -17.34
N ASN A 67 4.42 7.84 -16.92
CA ASN A 67 5.41 6.83 -16.50
C ASN A 67 5.02 6.00 -15.28
N ALA A 68 4.26 6.55 -14.32
CA ALA A 68 3.74 5.76 -13.21
C ALA A 68 2.74 4.71 -13.70
N LEU A 69 1.86 5.05 -14.66
CA LEU A 69 0.93 4.09 -15.22
C LEU A 69 1.65 3.02 -16.05
N ALA A 70 2.58 3.42 -16.93
CA ALA A 70 3.38 2.47 -17.72
C ALA A 70 4.18 1.52 -16.83
N SER A 71 4.78 2.04 -15.76
CA SER A 71 5.50 1.22 -14.79
C SER A 71 4.58 0.24 -14.06
N LYS A 72 3.36 0.65 -13.69
CA LYS A 72 2.38 -0.26 -13.08
C LYS A 72 1.97 -1.37 -14.05
N LEU A 73 1.70 -1.04 -15.31
CA LEU A 73 1.35 -2.02 -16.35
C LEU A 73 2.45 -3.06 -16.53
N GLY A 74 3.70 -2.60 -16.70
CA GLY A 74 4.85 -3.51 -16.80
C GLY A 74 5.00 -4.39 -15.56
N GLN A 75 4.81 -3.83 -14.36
CA GLN A 75 4.86 -4.59 -13.11
C GLN A 75 3.74 -5.64 -12.97
N VAL A 76 2.54 -5.39 -13.52
CA VAL A 76 1.49 -6.42 -13.55
C VAL A 76 1.95 -7.58 -14.42
N PHE A 77 2.40 -7.27 -15.64
CA PHE A 77 2.87 -8.28 -16.58
C PHE A 77 4.04 -9.10 -16.02
N ASP A 78 5.06 -8.42 -15.49
CA ASP A 78 6.24 -9.07 -14.93
C ASP A 78 5.91 -10.00 -13.77
N LEU A 79 5.08 -9.55 -12.83
CA LEU A 79 4.78 -10.35 -11.64
C LEU A 79 3.78 -11.47 -11.92
N TYR A 80 2.64 -11.15 -12.52
CA TYR A 80 1.53 -12.11 -12.60
C TYR A 80 1.67 -13.04 -13.80
N ILE A 81 2.11 -12.52 -14.96
CA ILE A 81 2.24 -13.34 -16.16
C ILE A 81 3.63 -13.99 -16.22
N ASN A 82 4.71 -13.23 -16.09
CA ASN A 82 6.06 -13.82 -16.24
C ASN A 82 6.53 -14.60 -15.01
N GLU A 83 6.37 -14.05 -13.79
CA GLU A 83 6.89 -14.69 -12.57
C GLU A 83 5.94 -15.74 -11.98
N MET A 84 4.63 -15.51 -12.04
CA MET A 84 3.61 -16.43 -11.51
C MET A 84 2.98 -17.34 -12.56
N ASP A 85 3.33 -17.18 -13.84
CA ASP A 85 2.82 -18.00 -14.94
C ASP A 85 1.27 -18.03 -15.02
N MET A 86 0.63 -16.91 -14.66
CA MET A 86 -0.82 -16.79 -14.78
C MET A 86 -1.20 -16.56 -16.24
N ASP A 87 -2.29 -17.18 -16.66
CA ASP A 87 -2.84 -16.96 -17.98
C ASP A 87 -3.42 -15.54 -18.12
N GLU A 88 -3.41 -15.04 -19.35
CA GLU A 88 -3.85 -13.69 -19.67
C GLU A 88 -5.35 -13.47 -19.39
N GLU A 89 -6.19 -14.50 -19.52
CA GLU A 89 -7.63 -14.37 -19.26
C GLU A 89 -7.91 -14.16 -17.77
N THR A 90 -7.24 -14.91 -16.90
CA THR A 90 -7.32 -14.74 -15.44
C THR A 90 -6.84 -13.35 -15.03
N VAL A 91 -5.72 -12.88 -15.56
CA VAL A 91 -5.19 -11.54 -15.27
C VAL A 91 -6.15 -10.43 -15.71
N LYS A 92 -6.80 -10.58 -16.88
CA LYS A 92 -7.84 -9.65 -17.35
C LYS A 92 -9.07 -9.67 -16.46
N ALA A 93 -9.54 -10.87 -16.09
CA ALA A 93 -10.73 -11.06 -15.25
C ALA A 93 -10.55 -10.44 -13.87
N ILE A 94 -9.36 -10.55 -13.26
CA ILE A 94 -9.03 -9.86 -12.01
C ILE A 94 -8.94 -8.34 -12.26
N GLY A 95 -8.25 -7.93 -13.33
CA GLY A 95 -8.13 -6.55 -13.73
C GLY A 95 -7.03 -5.80 -12.97
N MET A 96 -6.50 -4.76 -13.64
CA MET A 96 -5.29 -4.04 -13.22
C MET A 96 -5.36 -3.50 -11.78
N ASP A 97 -6.49 -2.90 -11.39
CA ASP A 97 -6.59 -2.22 -10.10
C ASP A 97 -6.48 -3.19 -8.93
N ARG A 98 -7.16 -4.35 -9.01
CA ARG A 98 -7.11 -5.37 -7.96
C ARG A 98 -5.73 -6.00 -7.87
N LEU A 99 -5.12 -6.32 -9.02
CA LEU A 99 -3.74 -6.82 -9.08
C LEU A 99 -2.75 -5.83 -8.45
N GLN A 100 -2.86 -4.53 -8.75
CA GLN A 100 -2.02 -3.52 -8.13
C GLN A 100 -2.25 -3.37 -6.62
N MET A 101 -3.47 -3.61 -6.12
CA MET A 101 -3.78 -3.60 -4.69
C MET A 101 -3.10 -4.74 -3.93
N ILE A 102 -3.12 -5.96 -4.49
CA ILE A 102 -2.54 -7.14 -3.84
C ILE A 102 -1.03 -7.26 -4.07
N ARG A 103 -0.47 -6.60 -5.09
CA ARG A 103 0.95 -6.66 -5.44
C ARG A 103 1.93 -6.59 -4.27
N PRO A 104 1.79 -5.69 -3.27
CA PRO A 104 2.69 -5.63 -2.12
C PRO A 104 2.72 -6.92 -1.28
N PHE A 105 1.63 -7.68 -1.28
CA PHE A 105 1.49 -8.94 -0.55
C PHE A 105 1.93 -10.15 -1.38
N VAL A 106 2.05 -10.00 -2.70
CA VAL A 106 2.43 -11.08 -3.61
C VAL A 106 3.93 -11.04 -3.95
N ALA A 107 4.47 -9.86 -4.28
CA ALA A 107 5.79 -9.71 -4.92
C ALA A 107 6.97 -10.33 -4.16
N LYS A 108 6.87 -10.51 -2.83
CA LYS A 108 7.94 -11.08 -2.00
C LYS A 108 7.47 -12.23 -1.11
N ALA A 109 6.24 -12.69 -1.28
CA ALA A 109 5.67 -13.71 -0.41
C ALA A 109 5.99 -15.14 -0.90
N PRO A 110 5.91 -16.15 -0.02
CA PRO A 110 5.91 -17.56 -0.40
C PRO A 110 4.74 -17.88 -1.36
N TRP A 111 4.90 -18.94 -2.15
CA TRP A 111 3.93 -19.29 -3.20
C TRP A 111 2.49 -19.42 -2.69
N GLU A 112 2.29 -20.12 -1.59
CA GLU A 112 0.98 -20.32 -0.95
C GLU A 112 0.27 -18.99 -0.65
N THR A 113 1.02 -18.00 -0.14
CA THR A 113 0.48 -16.67 0.13
C THR A 113 0.19 -15.89 -1.16
N ARG A 114 0.98 -16.11 -2.22
CA ARG A 114 0.72 -15.47 -3.53
C ARG A 114 -0.59 -15.96 -4.12
N GLU A 115 -0.83 -17.26 -4.08
CA GLU A 115 -2.05 -17.91 -4.56
C GLU A 115 -3.27 -17.39 -3.78
N GLU A 116 -3.20 -17.42 -2.44
CA GLU A 116 -4.29 -16.91 -1.58
C GLU A 116 -4.69 -15.46 -1.90
N TRP A 117 -3.72 -14.57 -2.11
CA TRP A 117 -4.02 -13.17 -2.46
C TRP A 117 -4.58 -13.02 -3.86
N THR A 118 -4.19 -13.90 -4.78
CA THR A 118 -4.68 -13.91 -6.16
C THR A 118 -6.13 -14.38 -6.20
N ASP A 119 -6.46 -15.45 -5.46
CA ASP A 119 -7.83 -15.96 -5.31
C ASP A 119 -8.73 -14.89 -4.69
N LYS A 120 -8.29 -14.24 -3.62
CA LYS A 120 -9.04 -13.13 -3.00
C LYS A 120 -9.28 -11.99 -3.98
N ALA A 121 -8.30 -11.67 -4.84
CA ALA A 121 -8.50 -10.62 -5.84
C ALA A 121 -9.45 -11.04 -6.95
N GLN A 122 -9.56 -12.33 -7.26
CA GLN A 122 -10.52 -12.85 -8.22
C GLN A 122 -11.94 -12.83 -7.67
N GLU A 123 -12.13 -13.30 -6.44
CA GLU A 123 -13.43 -13.46 -5.80
C GLU A 123 -14.02 -12.15 -5.26
N MET A 124 -13.17 -11.29 -4.69
CA MET A 124 -13.65 -10.08 -4.02
C MET A 124 -13.78 -8.89 -4.97
N PRO A 125 -14.87 -8.12 -4.86
CA PRO A 125 -14.98 -6.79 -5.45
C PRO A 125 -13.89 -5.83 -4.93
N ALA A 126 -13.47 -4.87 -5.76
CA ALA A 126 -12.35 -3.98 -5.47
C ALA A 126 -12.52 -3.12 -4.20
N ASN A 127 -13.75 -2.74 -3.85
CA ASN A 127 -14.08 -2.00 -2.63
C ASN A 127 -13.93 -2.88 -1.37
N GLU A 128 -14.40 -4.12 -1.42
CA GLU A 128 -14.31 -5.08 -0.32
C GLU A 128 -12.86 -5.51 -0.09
N LEU A 129 -12.13 -5.83 -1.17
CA LEU A 129 -10.70 -6.15 -1.12
C LEU A 129 -9.89 -5.02 -0.47
N ARG A 130 -10.22 -3.77 -0.81
CA ARG A 130 -9.59 -2.59 -0.20
C ARG A 130 -9.89 -2.48 1.28
N SER A 131 -11.13 -2.74 1.71
CA SER A 131 -11.50 -2.75 3.12
C SER A 131 -10.75 -3.85 3.87
N HIS A 132 -10.74 -5.07 3.32
CA HIS A 132 -10.04 -6.21 3.90
C HIS A 132 -8.55 -5.94 4.10
N ILE A 133 -7.87 -5.38 3.10
CA ILE A 133 -6.46 -4.97 3.21
C ILE A 133 -6.26 -3.91 4.29
N LYS A 134 -7.18 -2.95 4.40
CA LYS A 134 -7.09 -1.88 5.40
C LYS A 134 -7.23 -2.46 6.81
N ASP A 135 -8.19 -3.35 7.02
CA ASP A 135 -8.44 -3.98 8.31
C ASP A 135 -7.28 -4.89 8.72
N LEU A 136 -6.73 -5.66 7.77
CA LEU A 136 -5.55 -6.48 8.00
C LEU A 136 -4.33 -5.64 8.40
N ARG A 137 -4.09 -4.51 7.73
CA ARG A 137 -3.00 -3.58 8.11
C ARG A 137 -3.23 -2.93 9.47
N LYS A 138 -4.49 -2.66 9.82
CA LYS A 138 -4.85 -2.13 11.13
C LYS A 138 -4.58 -3.17 12.22
N GLN A 139 -5.01 -4.42 12.01
CA GLN A 139 -4.74 -5.52 12.93
C GLN A 139 -3.24 -5.79 13.09
N GLN A 140 -2.47 -5.76 12.00
CA GLN A 140 -1.00 -5.86 12.07
C GLN A 140 -0.41 -4.72 12.88
N ARG A 141 -0.84 -3.47 12.64
CA ARG A 141 -0.38 -2.34 13.45
C ARG A 141 -0.75 -2.48 14.92
N GLU A 142 -1.95 -2.96 15.23
CA GLU A 142 -2.41 -3.18 16.61
C GLU A 142 -1.68 -4.35 17.29
N ALA A 143 -1.32 -5.39 16.53
CA ALA A 143 -0.52 -6.52 17.02
C ALA A 143 0.97 -6.17 17.18
N ASP A 144 1.49 -5.30 16.32
CA ASP A 144 2.87 -4.81 16.32
C ASP A 144 3.08 -3.60 17.27
N MET A 145 2.02 -3.09 17.90
CA MET A 145 2.13 -2.03 18.89
C MET A 145 2.91 -2.55 20.11
N ASP A 146 4.16 -2.10 20.22
CA ASP A 146 5.03 -2.39 21.36
C ASP A 146 4.33 -1.91 22.66
N MET A 147 4.43 -2.69 23.73
CA MET A 147 3.96 -2.31 25.06
C MET A 147 4.48 -0.94 25.49
N LYS A 148 5.66 -0.53 25.00
CA LYS A 148 6.21 0.82 25.20
C LYS A 148 5.34 1.90 24.52
N GLU A 149 4.82 1.67 23.32
CA GLU A 149 3.92 2.59 22.63
C GLU A 149 2.56 2.69 23.33
N ILE A 150 2.01 1.57 23.78
CA ILE A 150 0.75 1.54 24.56
C ILE A 150 0.90 2.35 25.84
N LEU A 151 1.96 2.09 26.63
CA LEU A 151 2.23 2.80 27.88
C LEU A 151 2.38 4.31 27.63
N THR A 152 3.15 4.67 26.61
CA THR A 152 3.39 6.09 26.26
C THR A 152 2.08 6.76 25.86
N GLY A 153 1.29 6.13 24.99
CA GLY A 153 0.01 6.67 24.54
C GLY A 153 -0.97 6.92 25.70
N GLN A 154 -1.17 5.92 26.56
CA GLN A 154 -2.05 6.04 27.73
C GLN A 154 -1.59 7.14 28.70
N TYR A 155 -0.28 7.24 28.93
CA TYR A 155 0.26 8.24 29.84
C TYR A 155 0.12 9.66 29.26
N MET A 156 0.35 9.83 27.96
CA MET A 156 0.18 11.09 27.26
C MET A 156 -1.29 11.55 27.27
N GLU A 157 -2.24 10.65 26.96
CA GLU A 157 -3.66 10.95 27.01
C GLU A 157 -4.11 11.41 28.41
N ARG A 158 -3.63 10.72 29.45
CA ARG A 158 -3.90 11.10 30.84
C ARG A 158 -3.35 12.49 31.18
N MET A 159 -2.13 12.80 30.74
CA MET A 159 -1.55 14.14 30.95
C MET A 159 -2.32 15.22 30.19
N LEU A 160 -2.67 14.99 28.93
CA LEU A 160 -3.46 15.96 28.14
C LEU A 160 -4.81 16.25 28.78
N THR A 161 -5.48 15.21 29.26
CA THR A 161 -6.76 15.33 29.97
C THR A 161 -6.60 16.06 31.30
N TRP A 162 -5.60 15.67 32.11
CA TRP A 162 -5.37 16.27 33.42
C TRP A 162 -4.97 17.74 33.34
N PHE A 163 -4.08 18.09 32.42
CA PHE A 163 -3.69 19.48 32.16
C PHE A 163 -4.72 20.24 31.31
N ASN A 164 -5.77 19.56 30.83
CA ASN A 164 -6.79 20.03 29.90
C ASN A 164 -6.20 20.91 28.78
N CYS A 165 -5.24 20.36 28.03
CA CYS A 165 -4.50 21.14 27.06
C CYS A 165 -4.11 20.35 25.81
N SER A 166 -3.68 21.07 24.77
CA SER A 166 -3.15 20.45 23.56
C SER A 166 -1.76 19.84 23.80
N GLN A 167 -1.35 18.94 22.92
CA GLN A 167 0.01 18.35 22.93
C GLN A 167 1.12 19.40 22.91
N LYS A 168 0.93 20.46 22.14
CA LYS A 168 1.91 21.55 22.04
C LYS A 168 2.06 22.29 23.37
N GLU A 169 0.95 22.52 24.05
CA GLU A 169 0.91 23.18 25.36
C GLU A 169 1.47 22.27 26.47
N LEU A 170 1.18 20.97 26.43
CA LEU A 170 1.77 20.00 27.34
C LEU A 170 3.30 19.96 27.21
N ASN A 171 3.82 19.95 25.98
CA ASN A 171 5.27 19.99 25.74
C ASN A 171 5.92 21.25 26.31
N PHE A 172 5.26 22.41 26.17
CA PHE A 172 5.73 23.66 26.77
C PHE A 172 5.78 23.58 28.30
N LYS A 173 4.72 23.06 28.95
CA LYS A 173 4.68 22.87 30.41
C LYS A 173 5.75 21.90 30.90
N LEU A 174 5.98 20.80 30.18
CA LEU A 174 7.04 19.85 30.51
C LEU A 174 8.43 20.48 30.34
N ALA A 175 8.64 21.31 29.32
CA ALA A 175 9.89 22.03 29.14
C ALA A 175 10.18 22.98 30.32
N LEU A 176 9.17 23.70 30.82
CA LEU A 176 9.29 24.51 32.04
C LEU A 176 9.61 23.66 33.27
N PHE A 177 8.97 22.50 33.41
CA PHE A 177 9.22 21.59 34.55
C PHE A 177 10.64 21.03 34.55
N PHE A 178 11.19 20.69 33.38
CA PHE A 178 12.53 20.12 33.25
C PHE A 178 13.64 21.16 33.09
N GLN A 179 13.32 22.45 32.98
CA GLN A 179 14.26 23.51 32.63
C GLN A 179 15.49 23.56 33.57
N ASP A 180 15.27 23.45 34.87
CA ASP A 180 16.31 23.54 35.90
C ASP A 180 16.64 22.17 36.53
N ALA A 181 16.16 21.09 35.93
CA ALA A 181 16.31 19.76 36.51
C ALA A 181 17.66 19.12 36.16
N ASP A 182 18.23 18.36 37.11
CA ASP A 182 19.47 17.61 36.86
C ASP A 182 19.20 16.40 35.95
N LEU A 183 19.64 16.51 34.69
CA LEU A 183 19.49 15.47 33.69
C LEU A 183 20.22 14.17 34.06
N ASN A 184 21.28 14.22 34.87
CA ASN A 184 21.98 13.01 35.29
C ASN A 184 21.15 12.20 36.28
N ASP A 185 20.52 12.87 37.24
CA ASP A 185 19.66 12.22 38.23
C ASP A 185 18.34 11.75 37.59
N ILE A 186 17.75 12.56 36.71
CA ILE A 186 16.62 12.12 35.88
C ILE A 186 17.00 10.89 35.06
N GLY A 187 18.18 10.88 34.43
CA GLY A 187 18.66 9.76 33.63
C GLY A 187 18.91 8.48 34.46
N LYS A 188 19.27 8.59 35.75
CA LYS A 188 19.33 7.44 36.66
C LYS A 188 17.94 6.88 36.94
N VAL A 189 16.99 7.76 37.30
CA VAL A 189 15.61 7.37 37.60
C VAL A 189 14.93 6.73 36.39
N ILE A 190 15.12 7.29 35.18
CA ILE A 190 14.58 6.72 33.95
C ILE A 190 15.13 5.32 33.70
N ARG A 191 16.46 5.12 33.81
CA ARG A 191 17.09 3.80 33.60
C ARG A 191 16.57 2.76 34.58
N GLU A 192 16.39 3.12 35.84
CA GLU A 192 15.87 2.21 36.85
C GLU A 192 14.42 1.81 36.56
N ARG A 193 13.57 2.78 36.22
CA ARG A 193 12.16 2.53 35.83
C ARG A 193 12.03 1.72 34.55
N GLN A 194 12.87 2.00 33.55
CA GLN A 194 12.93 1.21 32.30
C GLN A 194 13.30 -0.24 32.60
N ARG A 195 14.32 -0.47 33.44
CA ARG A 195 14.72 -1.83 33.85
C ARG A 195 13.62 -2.57 34.59
N GLN A 196 12.91 -1.89 35.50
CA GLN A 196 11.76 -2.47 36.22
C GLN A 196 10.65 -2.86 35.24
N PHE A 197 10.27 -1.95 34.34
CA PHE A 197 9.25 -2.20 33.32
C PHE A 197 9.62 -3.41 32.43
N GLU A 198 10.85 -3.48 31.94
CA GLU A 198 11.32 -4.60 31.11
C GLU A 198 11.32 -5.92 31.87
N THR A 199 11.69 -5.91 33.16
CA THR A 199 11.66 -7.10 34.03
C THR A 199 10.23 -7.58 34.31
N GLU A 200 9.29 -6.66 34.55
CA GLU A 200 7.88 -6.98 34.77
C GLU A 200 7.23 -7.52 33.49
N THR A 201 7.49 -6.88 32.36
CA THR A 201 6.95 -7.31 31.06
C THR A 201 7.44 -8.71 30.68
N GLN A 202 8.71 -9.03 30.95
CA GLN A 202 9.28 -10.38 30.75
C GLN A 202 8.59 -11.42 31.66
N LYS A 203 8.44 -11.14 32.96
CA LYS A 203 7.75 -12.05 33.90
C LYS A 203 6.30 -12.32 33.51
N THR A 204 5.59 -11.30 33.03
CA THR A 204 4.22 -11.43 32.54
C THR A 204 4.17 -12.31 31.28
N SER A 205 5.10 -12.11 30.34
CA SER A 205 5.18 -12.95 29.13
C SER A 205 5.50 -14.43 29.44
N GLU A 206 6.35 -14.70 30.43
CA GLU A 206 6.69 -16.06 30.88
C GLU A 206 5.54 -16.75 31.63
N ALA A 207 4.70 -15.99 32.33
CA ALA A 207 3.53 -16.52 33.03
C ALA A 207 2.42 -16.96 32.06
N TYR A 208 2.29 -16.32 30.90
CA TYR A 208 1.36 -16.71 29.84
C TYR A 208 1.93 -17.79 28.89
N ALA A 209 3.23 -18.08 28.97
CA ALA A 209 3.91 -19.11 28.18
C ALA A 209 4.06 -20.47 28.90
N LYS A 210 3.62 -20.58 30.16
CA LYS A 210 3.52 -21.87 30.85
C LYS A 210 2.14 -22.50 30.59
N PRO A 211 2.07 -23.76 30.13
CA PRO A 211 0.83 -24.45 29.83
C PRO A 211 -0.04 -24.68 31.08
#